data_AF-A0A6A3SCK8-F1
#
_entry.id   AF-A0A6A3SCK8-F1
#
_cell.length_a   1.000
_cell.length_b   1.000
_cell.length_c   1.000
_cell.angle_alpha   90.00
_cell.angle_beta   90.00
_cell.angle_gamma   90.00
#
_symmetry.space_group_name_H-M   'P 1'
#
loop_
_entity.id
_entity.type
_entity.pdbx_description
1 polymer ?
#
loop_
_entity_poly.entity_id
_entity_poly.type
_entity_poly.pdbx_seq_one_letter_code
_entity_poly.pdbx_strand_id
1 'polypeptide(L)'
;MAWLESGGSNFDNLSATAEFEKATPATCIEDVVDSTRVFLTYTREYCCQELIELTEKIVEFIEQTLMRVSWSLKELPSVVYWINYVLEDFGEAVESNSDLR
;
A
#
# COMPACT_ATOMS: atom_id res chain seq x y z
N MET A 1 36.20 13.95 23.96
CA MET A 1 36.45 12.56 23.50
C MET A 1 35.36 11.65 24.05
N ALA A 2 34.62 11.01 23.14
CA ALA A 2 33.90 9.73 23.22
C ALA A 2 32.40 9.73 22.81
N TRP A 3 31.64 10.84 22.90
CA TRP A 3 30.20 10.79 22.58
C TRP A 3 29.71 11.77 21.50
N LEU A 4 30.57 12.67 21.01
CA LEU A 4 30.23 13.61 19.94
C LEU A 4 30.67 13.15 18.54
N GLU A 5 31.38 12.02 18.46
CA GLU A 5 32.00 11.48 17.22
C GLU A 5 31.39 10.14 16.78
N SER A 6 30.32 9.67 17.43
CA SER A 6 29.74 8.34 17.14
C SER A 6 28.22 8.30 17.03
N GLY A 7 27.56 9.46 17.03
CA GLY A 7 26.10 9.57 17.04
C GLY A 7 25.50 10.32 15.85
N GLY A 8 26.24 10.48 14.76
CA GLY A 8 25.67 10.95 13.50
C GLY A 8 25.04 9.76 12.78
N SER A 9 23.72 9.62 12.84
CA SER A 9 23.02 8.78 11.86
C SER A 9 23.38 9.30 10.48
N ASN A 10 24.14 8.51 9.73
CA ASN A 10 24.46 8.79 8.34
C ASN A 10 23.18 8.60 7.52
N PHE A 11 22.41 9.69 7.37
CA PHE A 11 21.26 9.77 6.47
C PHE A 11 21.67 10.10 5.02
N ASP A 12 22.97 10.21 4.72
CA ASP A 12 23.46 10.51 3.37
C ASP A 12 23.33 9.31 2.40
N ASN A 13 22.77 8.20 2.87
CA ASN A 13 22.56 6.99 2.07
C ASN A 13 21.17 6.37 2.25
N LEU A 14 20.13 7.20 2.34
CA LEU A 14 18.74 6.75 2.10
C LEU A 14 18.50 6.39 0.63
N SER A 15 19.48 6.61 -0.25
CA SER A 15 19.54 5.99 -1.57
C SER A 15 20.22 4.61 -1.53
N ALA A 16 20.16 3.89 -0.41
CA ALA A 16 20.08 2.45 -0.48
C ALA A 16 18.78 2.10 -1.20
N THR A 17 18.75 2.34 -2.52
CA THR A 17 17.86 1.68 -3.45
C THR A 17 18.12 0.20 -3.25
N ALA A 18 17.39 -0.39 -2.30
CA ALA A 18 17.03 -1.78 -2.41
C ALA A 18 16.59 -1.93 -3.87
N GLU A 19 17.24 -2.81 -4.62
CA GLU A 19 16.79 -3.13 -5.96
C GLU A 19 15.34 -3.58 -5.83
N PHE A 20 14.40 -2.68 -6.13
CA PHE A 20 13.00 -3.00 -6.11
C PHE A 20 12.77 -3.87 -7.33
N GLU A 21 12.78 -5.17 -7.11
CA GLU A 21 12.29 -6.10 -8.12
C GLU A 21 10.87 -5.68 -8.48
N LYS A 22 10.60 -5.64 -9.78
CA LYS A 22 9.27 -5.29 -10.27
C LYS A 22 8.27 -6.25 -9.62
N ALA A 23 7.22 -5.71 -9.01
CA ALA A 23 6.16 -6.52 -8.43
C ALA A 23 5.69 -7.58 -9.43
N THR A 24 5.56 -8.81 -8.96
CA THR A 24 5.09 -9.92 -9.80
C THR A 24 3.64 -9.61 -10.21
N PRO A 25 3.31 -9.61 -11.51
CA PRO A 25 1.94 -9.34 -11.95
C PRO A 25 0.96 -10.38 -11.40
N ALA A 26 -0.23 -9.93 -11.00
CA ALA A 26 -1.32 -10.82 -10.61
C ALA A 26 -1.73 -11.72 -11.78
N THR A 27 -1.89 -13.02 -11.49
CA THR A 27 -2.32 -14.04 -12.43
C THR A 27 -3.78 -14.46 -12.22
N CYS A 28 -4.32 -14.20 -11.04
CA CYS A 28 -5.73 -14.36 -10.70
C CYS A 28 -6.18 -13.27 -9.69
N ILE A 29 -7.48 -13.23 -9.38
CA ILE A 29 -8.03 -12.22 -8.46
C ILE A 29 -7.60 -12.49 -7.00
N GLU A 30 -7.34 -13.75 -6.67
CA GLU A 30 -6.83 -14.18 -5.37
C GLU A 30 -5.47 -13.56 -5.06
N ASP A 31 -4.58 -13.44 -6.05
CA ASP A 31 -3.28 -12.76 -5.90
C ASP A 31 -3.47 -11.30 -5.44
N VAL A 32 -4.52 -10.63 -5.95
CA VAL A 32 -4.85 -9.24 -5.60
C VAL A 32 -5.41 -9.18 -4.18
N VAL A 33 -6.31 -10.09 -3.81
CA VAL A 33 -6.87 -10.17 -2.45
C VAL A 33 -5.77 -10.41 -1.42
N ASP A 34 -4.90 -11.39 -1.66
CA ASP A 34 -3.83 -11.74 -0.74
C ASP A 34 -2.82 -10.60 -0.59
N SER A 35 -2.46 -9.93 -1.70
CA SER A 35 -1.62 -8.72 -1.65
C SER A 35 -2.28 -7.60 -0.82
N THR A 36 -3.59 -7.39 -1.00
CA THR A 36 -4.35 -6.38 -0.24
C THR A 36 -4.44 -6.72 1.25
N ARG A 37 -4.55 -8.01 1.61
CA ARG A 37 -4.53 -8.47 3.01
C ARG A 37 -3.15 -8.30 3.66
N VAL A 38 -2.07 -8.52 2.91
CA VAL A 38 -0.71 -8.22 3.39
C VAL A 38 -0.57 -6.73 3.66
N PHE A 39 -1.07 -5.88 2.75
CA PHE A 39 -1.10 -4.43 2.97
C PHE A 39 -1.96 -4.04 4.17
N LEU A 40 -3.13 -4.66 4.37
CA LEU A 40 -3.95 -4.45 5.57
C LEU A 40 -3.18 -4.78 6.86
N THR A 41 -2.44 -5.88 6.87
CA THR A 41 -1.60 -6.26 8.02
C THR A 41 -0.57 -5.17 8.32
N TYR A 42 0.10 -4.66 7.29
CA TYR A 42 1.03 -3.54 7.42
C TYR A 42 0.34 -2.27 7.97
N THR A 43 -0.80 -1.88 7.40
CA THR A 43 -1.51 -0.66 7.84
C THR A 43 -1.96 -0.74 9.30
N ARG A 44 -2.40 -1.92 9.76
CA ARG A 44 -2.78 -2.15 11.17
C ARG A 44 -1.61 -2.00 12.13
N GLU A 45 -0.40 -2.29 11.70
CA GLU A 45 0.80 -2.17 12.53
C GLU A 45 1.37 -0.75 12.54
N TYR A 46 1.29 -0.01 11.42
CA TYR A 46 2.09 1.21 11.24
C TYR A 46 1.34 2.47 10.80
N CYS A 47 0.04 2.40 10.46
CA CYS A 47 -0.68 3.52 9.85
C CYS A 47 -1.82 4.07 10.72
N CYS A 48 -2.41 5.20 10.29
CA CYS A 48 -3.55 5.81 10.96
C CYS A 48 -4.85 5.00 10.80
N GLN A 49 -5.80 5.24 11.71
CA GLN A 49 -7.07 4.51 11.77
C GLN A 49 -7.86 4.64 10.47
N GLU A 50 -7.83 5.80 9.83
CA GLU A 50 -8.55 6.08 8.59
C GLU A 50 -8.04 5.22 7.42
N LEU A 51 -6.71 5.03 7.32
CA LEU A 51 -6.12 4.16 6.30
C LEU A 51 -6.41 2.68 6.57
N ILE A 52 -6.44 2.28 7.84
CA ILE A 52 -6.83 0.92 8.23
C ILE A 52 -8.26 0.65 7.76
N GLU A 53 -9.21 1.54 8.08
CA GLU A 53 -10.62 1.39 7.71
C GLU A 53 -10.83 1.38 6.19
N LEU A 54 -10.13 2.26 5.46
CA LEU A 54 -10.16 2.26 3.99
C LEU A 54 -9.68 0.92 3.43
N THR A 55 -8.55 0.42 3.95
CA THR A 55 -7.96 -0.84 3.47
C THR A 55 -8.85 -2.04 3.79
N GLU A 56 -9.51 -2.07 4.96
CA GLU A 56 -10.52 -3.08 5.30
C GLU A 56 -11.69 -3.07 4.31
N LYS A 57 -12.16 -1.88 3.93
CA LYS A 57 -13.25 -1.74 2.95
C LYS A 57 -12.86 -2.18 1.56
N ILE A 58 -11.61 -1.94 1.15
CA ILE A 58 -11.08 -2.45 -0.12
C ILE A 58 -11.06 -3.98 -0.09
N VAL A 59 -10.52 -4.61 0.96
CA VAL A 59 -10.51 -6.08 1.11
C VAL A 59 -11.93 -6.63 1.04
N GLU A 60 -12.85 -6.05 1.81
CA GLU A 60 -14.27 -6.45 1.83
C GLU A 60 -14.89 -6.37 0.43
N PHE A 61 -14.63 -5.28 -0.30
CA PHE A 61 -15.17 -5.09 -1.65
C PHE A 61 -14.64 -6.13 -2.64
N ILE A 62 -13.34 -6.43 -2.60
CA ILE A 62 -12.75 -7.44 -3.50
C ILE A 62 -13.34 -8.81 -3.19
N GLU A 63 -13.35 -9.22 -1.92
CA GLU A 63 -13.84 -10.53 -1.49
C GLU A 63 -15.34 -10.72 -1.74
N GLN A 64 -16.15 -9.70 -1.44
CA GLN A 64 -17.60 -9.82 -1.54
C GLN A 64 -18.14 -9.51 -2.93
N THR A 65 -17.42 -8.76 -3.77
CA THR A 65 -17.93 -8.32 -5.07
C THR A 65 -17.05 -8.82 -6.21
N LEU A 66 -15.77 -8.48 -6.23
CA LEU A 66 -14.91 -8.75 -7.39
C LEU A 66 -14.59 -10.23 -7.55
N MET A 67 -14.48 -11.00 -6.46
CA MET A 67 -14.31 -12.45 -6.53
C MET A 67 -15.55 -13.20 -7.07
N ARG A 68 -16.72 -12.55 -7.18
CA ARG A 68 -17.94 -13.18 -7.70
C ARG A 68 -18.01 -13.19 -9.23
N VAL A 69 -17.06 -12.56 -9.91
CA VAL A 69 -17.00 -12.50 -11.38
C VAL A 69 -15.67 -13.02 -11.89
N SER A 70 -15.63 -13.42 -13.16
CA SER A 70 -14.41 -13.89 -13.81
C SER A 70 -13.61 -12.72 -14.35
N TRP A 71 -12.29 -12.77 -14.14
CA TRP A 71 -11.35 -11.76 -14.61
C TRP A 71 -10.39 -12.38 -15.62
N SER A 72 -10.19 -11.73 -16.75
CA SER A 72 -9.09 -12.08 -17.66
C SER A 72 -7.77 -11.46 -17.19
N LEU A 73 -6.65 -12.04 -17.63
CA LEU A 73 -5.31 -11.49 -17.39
C LEU A 73 -5.14 -10.05 -17.91
N LYS A 74 -5.99 -9.60 -18.83
CA LYS A 74 -5.98 -8.23 -19.36
C LYS A 74 -6.73 -7.24 -18.48
N GLU A 75 -7.68 -7.72 -17.67
CA GLU A 75 -8.53 -6.90 -16.80
C GLU A 75 -8.00 -6.83 -15.37
N LEU A 76 -7.26 -7.85 -14.90
CA LEU A 76 -6.64 -7.84 -13.57
C LEU A 76 -5.81 -6.57 -13.29
N PRO A 77 -4.99 -6.04 -14.24
CA PRO A 77 -4.28 -4.78 -14.02
C PRO A 77 -5.20 -3.60 -13.74
N SER A 78 -6.45 -3.59 -14.24
CA SER A 78 -7.42 -2.54 -13.95
C SER A 78 -7.92 -2.59 -12.51
N VAL A 79 -8.03 -3.78 -11.91
CA VAL A 79 -8.37 -3.94 -10.49
C VAL A 79 -7.24 -3.38 -9.63
N VAL A 80 -5.99 -3.78 -9.94
CA VAL A 80 -4.80 -3.29 -9.23
C VAL A 80 -4.67 -1.77 -9.36
N TYR A 81 -4.87 -1.24 -10.56
CA TYR A 81 -4.89 0.19 -10.81
C TYR A 81 -5.95 0.91 -9.98
N TRP A 82 -7.17 0.39 -9.93
CA TRP A 82 -8.25 0.99 -9.13
C TRP A 82 -7.91 1.01 -7.63
N ILE A 83 -7.34 -0.07 -7.09
CA ILE A 83 -6.90 -0.11 -5.69
C ILE A 83 -5.85 0.97 -5.42
N ASN A 84 -4.82 1.03 -6.27
CA ASN A 84 -3.75 2.03 -6.12
C ASN A 84 -4.29 3.45 -6.24
N TYR A 85 -5.19 3.71 -7.19
CA TYR A 85 -5.82 5.00 -7.37
C TYR A 85 -6.59 5.45 -6.12
N VAL A 86 -7.35 4.55 -5.49
CA VAL A 86 -8.08 4.87 -4.24
C VAL A 86 -7.12 5.17 -3.08
N LEU A 87 -6.00 4.45 -2.99
CA LEU A 87 -4.99 4.69 -1.96
C LEU A 87 -4.20 5.99 -2.20
N GLU A 88 -3.91 6.31 -3.46
CA GLU A 88 -3.28 7.57 -3.86
C GLU A 88 -4.20 8.77 -3.57
N ASP A 89 -5.49 8.67 -3.93
CA ASP A 89 -6.50 9.69 -3.62
C ASP A 89 -6.61 9.95 -2.11
N PHE A 90 -6.55 8.90 -1.29
CA PHE A 90 -6.46 9.05 0.16
C PHE A 90 -5.19 9.79 0.60
N GLY A 91 -4.03 9.46 0.03
CA GLY A 91 -2.77 10.14 0.30
C GLY A 91 -2.83 11.64 -0.03
N GLU A 92 -3.33 11.99 -1.21
CA GLU A 92 -3.54 13.37 -1.65
C GLU A 92 -4.54 14.11 -0.74
N ALA A 93 -5.61 13.43 -0.31
CA ALA A 93 -6.57 13.98 0.62
C ALA A 93 -5.93 14.28 1.98
N VAL A 94 -5.07 13.41 2.51
CA VAL A 94 -4.35 13.64 3.78
C VAL A 94 -3.34 14.78 3.64
N GLU A 95 -2.61 14.86 2.53
CA GLU A 95 -1.65 15.95 2.27
C GLU A 95 -2.34 17.31 2.13
N SER A 96 -3.47 17.35 1.43
CA SER A 96 -4.27 18.58 1.24
C SER A 96 -5.04 19.00 2.50
N ASN A 97 -5.46 18.05 3.33
CA ASN A 97 -6.01 18.30 4.67
C ASN A 97 -4.93 18.46 5.75
N SER A 98 -3.71 18.88 5.42
CA SER A 98 -2.70 19.20 6.43
C SER A 98 -3.04 20.39 7.36
N ASP A 99 -4.25 20.96 7.22
CA ASP A 99 -4.93 21.83 8.23
C ASP A 99 -5.84 21.05 9.22
N LEU A 100 -5.99 19.73 9.09
CA LEU A 100 -6.66 18.86 10.07
C LEU A 100 -5.67 18.35 11.13
N ARG A 101 -4.95 19.28 11.76
CA ARG A 101 -4.36 19.08 13.08
C ARG A 101 -4.21 20.37 13.86
#